data_AF-A0A2G7H590-F1
#
_entry.id   AF-A0A2G7H590-F1
#
_cell.length_a   1.000
_cell.length_b   1.000
_cell.length_c   1.000
_cell.angle_alpha   90.00
_cell.angle_beta   90.00
_cell.angle_gamma   90.00
#
_symmetry.space_group_name_H-M   'P 1'
#
loop_
_entity.id
_entity.type
_entity.pdbx_description
1 polymer ?
#
loop_
_entity_poly.entity_id
_entity_poly.type
_entity_poly.pdbx_seq_one_letter_code
_entity_poly.pdbx_strand_id
1 'polypeptide(L)'
;MTAPEPDALPQEVQDELEVMVGPDAWAYHQGLQTGQVNVVRAYRVRRSVRLVAADVLTAAAAAAQDTPDGDGTPKVKRFKVDGFEEEYFASTSTTAAASARWLALADTLRQEVATQPMSLGAFLPSVDGWGVDWEGCE
;
A
#
# COMPACT_ATOMS: atom_id res chain seq x y z
N MET A 1 -22.72 -32.52 9.39
CA MET A 1 -21.32 -32.45 8.89
C MET A 1 -21.00 -30.98 8.69
N THR A 2 -20.40 -30.35 9.69
CA THR A 2 -20.04 -28.92 9.63
C THR A 2 -18.67 -28.84 8.96
N ALA A 3 -18.62 -28.27 7.76
CA ALA A 3 -17.34 -27.94 7.14
C ALA A 3 -16.61 -26.95 8.06
N PRO A 4 -15.31 -27.12 8.34
CA PRO A 4 -14.58 -26.10 9.09
C PRO A 4 -14.63 -24.81 8.27
N GLU A 5 -15.26 -23.77 8.82
CA GLU A 5 -15.05 -22.42 8.29
C GLU A 5 -13.56 -22.14 8.39
N PRO A 6 -12.87 -21.81 7.28
CA PRO A 6 -11.49 -21.39 7.39
C PRO A 6 -11.48 -20.01 8.05
N ASP A 7 -11.22 -19.98 9.36
CA ASP A 7 -10.95 -18.77 10.14
C ASP A 7 -9.61 -18.12 9.78
N ALA A 8 -8.84 -18.75 8.89
CA ALA A 8 -7.56 -18.27 8.40
C ALA A 8 -7.57 -18.03 6.88
N LEU A 9 -6.76 -17.08 6.42
CA LEU A 9 -6.44 -16.95 5.00
C LEU A 9 -5.62 -18.16 4.54
N PRO A 10 -5.74 -18.58 3.26
CA PRO A 10 -4.78 -19.50 2.67
C PRO A 10 -3.36 -18.94 2.80
N GLN A 11 -2.38 -19.79 3.11
CA GLN A 11 -0.99 -19.36 3.33
C GLN A 11 -0.44 -18.56 2.14
N GLU A 12 -0.71 -19.02 0.92
CA GLU A 12 -0.29 -18.33 -0.32
C GLU A 12 -0.83 -16.90 -0.40
N VAL A 13 -2.08 -16.69 0.04
CA VAL A 13 -2.73 -15.36 0.06
C VAL A 13 -2.11 -14.48 1.14
N GLN A 14 -1.74 -15.07 2.27
CA GLN A 14 -1.07 -14.35 3.35
C GLN A 14 0.34 -13.92 2.92
N ASP A 15 1.12 -14.81 2.31
CA ASP A 15 2.46 -14.51 1.83
C ASP A 15 2.44 -13.40 0.76
N GLU A 16 1.51 -13.47 -0.20
CA GLU A 16 1.34 -12.42 -1.22
C GLU A 16 0.96 -11.07 -0.59
N LEU A 17 0.06 -11.09 0.41
CA LEU A 17 -0.35 -9.90 1.13
C LEU A 17 0.83 -9.24 1.87
N GLU A 18 1.62 -10.02 2.59
CA GLU A 18 2.78 -9.53 3.36
C GLU A 18 3.84 -8.92 2.44
N VAL A 19 4.07 -9.52 1.25
CA VAL A 19 4.97 -8.96 0.24
C VAL A 19 4.45 -7.64 -0.33
N MET A 20 3.15 -7.56 -0.65
CA MET A 20 2.56 -6.34 -1.23
C MET A 20 2.49 -5.17 -0.24
N VAL A 21 2.23 -5.45 1.03
CA VAL A 21 2.19 -4.43 2.09
C VAL A 21 3.62 -4.03 2.49
N GLY A 22 4.54 -4.99 2.51
CA GLY A 22 5.91 -4.81 2.98
C GLY A 22 6.02 -4.86 4.52
N PRO A 23 7.21 -5.23 5.04
CA PRO A 23 7.39 -5.55 6.46
C PRO A 23 7.14 -4.36 7.38
N ASP A 24 7.54 -3.15 6.99
CA ASP A 24 7.41 -1.95 7.82
C ASP A 24 5.95 -1.55 8.03
N ALA A 25 5.16 -1.51 6.94
CA ALA A 25 3.74 -1.17 7.00
C ALA A 25 2.93 -2.26 7.71
N TRP A 26 3.31 -3.54 7.50
CA TRP A 26 2.67 -4.67 8.17
C TRP A 26 2.90 -4.64 9.69
N ALA A 27 4.14 -4.41 10.13
CA ALA A 27 4.46 -4.27 11.55
C ALA A 27 3.72 -3.09 12.18
N TYR A 28 3.62 -1.97 11.46
CA TYR A 28 2.88 -0.80 11.93
C TYR A 28 1.38 -1.09 12.06
N HIS A 29 0.76 -1.75 11.08
CA HIS A 29 -0.64 -2.19 11.11
C HIS A 29 -0.93 -3.19 12.25
N GLN A 30 -0.03 -4.16 12.48
CA GLN A 30 -0.15 -5.15 13.56
C GLN A 30 -0.08 -4.50 14.95
N GLY A 31 0.61 -3.35 15.08
CA GLY A 31 0.68 -2.57 16.31
C GLY A 31 -0.56 -1.73 16.62
N LEU A 32 -1.53 -1.64 15.69
CA LEU A 32 -2.72 -0.80 15.86
C LEU A 32 -3.71 -1.43 16.84
N GLN A 33 -4.02 -0.69 17.91
CA GLN A 33 -5.06 -1.08 18.86
C GLN A 33 -6.48 -0.79 18.34
N THR A 34 -6.61 0.22 17.47
CA THR A 34 -7.88 0.61 16.83
C THR A 34 -7.61 0.90 15.35
N GLY A 35 -8.60 0.63 14.49
CA GLY A 35 -8.44 0.82 13.04
C GLY A 35 -7.68 -0.31 12.32
N GLN A 36 -7.29 -1.37 13.02
CA GLN A 36 -6.68 -2.54 12.38
C GLN A 36 -7.67 -3.21 11.42
N VAL A 37 -7.27 -3.33 10.16
CA VAL A 37 -8.03 -4.06 9.14
C VAL A 37 -8.06 -5.56 9.48
N ASN A 38 -9.26 -6.12 9.62
CA ASN A 38 -9.46 -7.57 9.66
C ASN A 38 -9.28 -8.14 8.25
N VAL A 39 -8.06 -8.58 7.95
CA VAL A 39 -7.63 -9.09 6.64
C VAL A 39 -8.44 -10.30 6.15
N VAL A 40 -8.81 -11.22 7.03
CA VAL A 40 -9.67 -12.38 6.70
C VAL A 40 -11.03 -11.89 6.20
N ARG A 41 -11.68 -11.00 6.95
CA ARG A 41 -12.99 -10.45 6.61
C ARG A 41 -12.93 -9.57 5.36
N ALA A 42 -11.90 -8.74 5.23
CA ALA A 42 -11.70 -7.88 4.07
C ALA A 42 -11.52 -8.71 2.80
N TYR A 43 -10.73 -9.79 2.85
CA TYR A 43 -10.54 -10.69 1.72
C TYR A 43 -11.82 -11.45 1.35
N ARG A 44 -12.62 -11.89 2.33
CA ARG A 44 -13.92 -12.53 2.06
C ARG A 44 -14.86 -11.63 1.26
N VAL A 45 -14.84 -10.32 1.51
CA VAL A 45 -15.69 -9.33 0.83
C VAL A 45 -15.11 -8.91 -0.52
N ARG A 46 -13.82 -8.55 -0.57
CA ARG A 46 -13.20 -7.96 -1.76
C ARG A 46 -12.69 -8.98 -2.77
N ARG A 47 -12.40 -10.21 -2.34
CA ARG A 47 -11.83 -11.30 -3.16
C ARG A 47 -10.59 -10.90 -3.96
N SER A 48 -9.82 -9.92 -3.47
CA SER A 48 -8.63 -9.40 -4.12
C SER A 48 -7.57 -9.05 -3.07
N VAL A 49 -6.42 -9.69 -3.16
CA VAL A 49 -5.28 -9.47 -2.25
C VAL A 49 -4.76 -8.04 -2.37
N ARG A 50 -4.67 -7.51 -3.59
CA ARG A 50 -4.24 -6.13 -3.87
C ARG A 50 -5.11 -5.08 -3.19
N LEU A 51 -6.44 -5.26 -3.20
CA LEU A 51 -7.33 -4.32 -2.53
C LEU A 51 -7.24 -4.42 -1.00
N VAL A 52 -7.03 -5.62 -0.47
CA VAL A 52 -6.82 -5.82 0.98
C VAL A 52 -5.48 -5.22 1.41
N ALA A 53 -4.43 -5.39 0.61
CA ALA A 53 -3.13 -4.75 0.83
C ALA A 53 -3.26 -3.21 0.83
N ALA A 54 -3.99 -2.65 -0.13
CA ALA A 54 -4.27 -1.21 -0.18
C ALA A 54 -5.02 -0.71 1.06
N ASP A 55 -5.99 -1.47 1.58
CA ASP A 55 -6.70 -1.14 2.81
C ASP A 55 -5.77 -1.15 4.03
N VAL A 56 -4.91 -2.17 4.15
CA VAL A 56 -3.92 -2.28 5.23
C VAL A 56 -2.95 -1.09 5.20
N LEU A 57 -2.41 -0.77 4.03
CA LEU A 57 -1.51 0.38 3.82
C LEU A 57 -2.19 1.71 4.16
N THR A 58 -3.48 1.85 3.81
CA THR A 58 -4.25 3.07 4.11
C THR A 58 -4.51 3.19 5.61
N ALA A 59 -4.85 2.09 6.29
CA ALA A 59 -5.03 2.08 7.74
C ALA A 59 -3.72 2.40 8.48
N ALA A 60 -2.60 1.81 8.03
CA ALA A 60 -1.28 2.11 8.58
C ALA A 60 -0.90 3.57 8.37
N ALA A 61 -1.14 4.13 7.18
CA ALA A 61 -0.85 5.53 6.88
C ALA A 61 -1.74 6.49 7.67
N ALA A 62 -3.05 6.23 7.76
CA ALA A 62 -3.97 7.04 8.55
C ALA A 62 -3.54 7.07 10.02
N ALA A 63 -3.19 5.92 10.60
CA ALA A 63 -2.69 5.86 11.98
C ALA A 63 -1.33 6.56 12.14
N ALA A 64 -0.46 6.52 11.14
CA ALA A 64 0.82 7.24 11.16
C ALA A 64 0.64 8.77 11.06
N GLN A 65 -0.42 9.22 10.38
CA GLN A 65 -0.79 10.64 10.30
C GLN A 65 -1.51 11.12 11.58
N ASP A 66 -2.33 10.25 12.18
CA ASP A 66 -3.07 10.52 13.41
C ASP A 66 -2.25 10.29 14.68
N THR A 67 -1.04 9.71 14.57
CA THR A 67 -0.08 9.73 15.67
C THR A 67 0.34 11.18 15.83
N PRO A 68 -0.10 11.89 16.89
CA PRO A 68 0.45 13.21 17.15
C PRO A 68 1.95 12.99 17.30
N ASP A 69 2.77 13.75 16.56
CA ASP A 69 4.21 13.83 16.84
C ASP A 69 4.36 13.94 18.35
N GLY A 70 4.83 12.85 18.98
CA GLY A 70 4.84 12.75 20.43
C GLY A 70 5.60 13.95 20.98
N ASP A 71 4.91 14.78 21.76
CA ASP A 71 5.34 16.13 22.11
C ASP A 71 5.64 17.01 20.89
N GLY A 72 4.65 17.79 20.46
CA GLY A 72 4.79 18.98 19.61
C GLY A 72 5.62 20.11 20.24
N THR A 73 6.72 19.78 20.90
CA THR A 73 7.84 20.71 21.10
C THR A 73 8.97 20.19 20.22
N PRO A 74 9.52 20.97 19.27
CA PRO A 74 10.86 20.69 18.79
C PRO A 74 11.80 20.76 19.99
N LYS A 75 12.02 19.63 20.67
CA LYS A 75 13.07 19.52 21.68
C LYS A 75 14.36 19.55 20.89
N VAL A 76 14.84 20.77 20.63
CA VAL A 76 16.25 21.03 20.35
C VAL A 76 17.01 20.40 21.50
N LYS A 77 17.46 19.15 21.34
CA LYS A 77 18.44 18.56 22.24
C LYS A 77 19.74 19.28 21.97
N ARG A 78 19.96 20.42 22.64
CA ARG A 78 21.26 21.08 22.70
C ARG A 78 22.21 20.15 23.46
N PHE A 79 22.86 19.24 22.75
CA PHE A 79 24.04 18.59 23.26
C PHE A 79 25.17 19.62 23.23
N LYS A 80 25.46 20.20 24.38
CA LYS A 80 26.67 21.01 24.55
C LYS A 80 27.85 20.05 24.63
N VAL A 81 28.42 19.72 23.48
CA VAL A 81 29.74 19.09 23.40
C VAL A 81 30.72 20.22 23.11
N ASP A 82 31.59 20.48 24.09
CA ASP A 82 32.76 21.37 24.06
C ASP A 82 32.96 22.25 22.80
N GLY A 83 32.16 23.32 22.69
CA GLY A 83 32.49 24.49 21.85
C GLY A 83 31.97 24.53 20.42
N PHE A 84 31.16 23.57 19.96
CA PHE A 84 30.51 23.65 18.64
C PHE A 84 28.99 23.48 18.76
N GLU A 85 28.24 24.51 18.36
CA GLU A 85 26.78 24.45 18.22
C GLU A 85 26.43 23.96 16.80
N GLU A 86 26.10 22.68 16.64
CA GLU A 86 25.44 22.19 15.42
C GLU A 86 23.93 22.14 15.62
N GLU A 87 23.20 22.98 14.89
CA GLU A 87 21.74 22.94 14.81
C GLU A 87 21.29 21.79 13.88
N TYR A 88 20.88 20.67 14.47
CA TYR A 88 20.18 19.63 13.73
C TYR A 88 18.69 19.99 13.66
N PHE A 89 18.24 20.42 12.49
CA PHE A 89 16.81 20.53 12.17
C PHE A 89 16.17 19.16 12.34
N ALA A 90 15.09 19.10 13.12
CA ALA A 90 14.33 17.89 13.34
C ALA A 90 13.95 17.28 11.99
N SER A 91 14.56 16.14 11.68
CA SER A 91 14.32 15.40 10.44
C SER A 91 12.82 15.18 10.32
N THR A 92 12.26 15.43 9.13
CA THR A 92 10.89 15.08 8.77
C THR A 92 10.56 13.73 9.39
N SER A 93 9.61 13.73 10.34
CA SER A 93 9.28 12.54 11.15
C SER A 93 9.18 11.34 10.21
N THR A 94 9.99 10.31 10.43
CA THR A 94 10.12 9.17 9.50
C THR A 94 8.75 8.54 9.18
N THR A 95 7.78 8.70 10.08
CA THR A 95 6.37 8.32 9.94
C THR A 95 5.61 9.11 8.89
N ALA A 96 5.84 10.42 8.70
CA ALA A 96 5.15 11.23 7.70
C ALA A 96 5.62 10.93 6.27
N ALA A 97 6.93 10.67 6.11
CA ALA A 97 7.47 10.22 4.82
C ALA A 97 7.04 8.77 4.51
N ALA A 98 6.98 7.91 5.53
CA ALA A 98 6.47 6.54 5.40
C ALA A 98 4.97 6.52 5.06
N SER A 99 4.15 7.33 5.72
CA SER A 99 2.71 7.40 5.48
C SER A 99 2.40 7.82 4.04
N ALA A 100 3.11 8.83 3.52
CA ALA A 100 2.94 9.27 2.13
C ALA A 100 3.31 8.15 1.14
N ARG A 101 4.37 7.38 1.42
CA ARG A 101 4.78 6.24 0.59
C ARG A 101 3.76 5.12 0.62
N TRP A 102 3.21 4.79 1.79
CA TRP A 102 2.20 3.75 1.94
C TRP A 102 0.89 4.12 1.23
N LEU A 103 0.47 5.39 1.28
CA LEU A 103 -0.69 5.88 0.52
C LEU A 103 -0.46 5.78 -0.98
N ALA A 104 0.70 6.21 -1.48
CA ALA A 104 1.03 6.10 -2.91
C ALA A 104 1.01 4.64 -3.40
N LEU A 105 1.54 3.72 -2.58
CA LEU A 105 1.51 2.29 -2.89
C LEU A 105 0.07 1.74 -2.88
N ALA A 106 -0.75 2.13 -1.90
CA ALA A 106 -2.15 1.74 -1.85
C ALA A 106 -2.94 2.21 -3.09
N ASP A 107 -2.70 3.43 -3.56
CA ASP A 107 -3.33 3.95 -4.77
C ASP A 107 -2.87 3.23 -6.03
N THR A 108 -1.59 2.88 -6.12
CA THR A 108 -1.05 2.06 -7.22
C THR A 108 -1.76 0.71 -7.27
N LEU A 109 -1.89 0.02 -6.13
CA LEU A 109 -2.57 -1.28 -6.05
C LEU A 109 -4.05 -1.18 -6.43
N ARG A 110 -4.74 -0.09 -6.08
CA ARG A 110 -6.12 0.16 -6.51
C ARG A 110 -6.21 0.38 -8.02
N GLN A 111 -5.27 1.14 -8.58
CA GLN A 111 -5.21 1.39 -10.02
C GLN A 111 -4.90 0.12 -10.80
N GLU A 112 -4.03 -0.75 -10.33
CA GLU A 112 -3.77 -2.06 -10.96
C GLU A 112 -5.04 -2.92 -11.02
N VAL A 113 -5.84 -2.94 -9.96
CA VAL A 113 -7.11 -3.68 -9.95
C VAL A 113 -8.14 -3.02 -10.86
N ALA A 114 -8.17 -1.69 -10.95
CA ALA A 114 -9.08 -0.96 -11.82
C ALA A 114 -8.70 -1.06 -13.31
N THR A 115 -7.40 -1.15 -13.61
CA THR A 115 -6.85 -1.25 -14.97
C THR A 115 -6.62 -2.68 -15.41
N GLN A 116 -6.75 -3.67 -14.52
CA GLN A 116 -6.83 -5.07 -14.90
C GLN A 116 -7.97 -5.21 -15.91
N PRO A 117 -7.66 -5.41 -17.21
CA PRO A 117 -8.71 -5.64 -18.16
C PRO A 117 -9.44 -6.89 -17.67
N MET A 118 -10.76 -6.79 -17.50
CA MET A 118 -11.56 -8.00 -17.62
C MET A 118 -11.08 -8.63 -18.93
N SER A 119 -10.41 -9.77 -18.84
CA SER A 119 -10.16 -10.64 -19.98
C SER A 119 -11.52 -11.19 -20.40
N LEU A 120 -12.39 -10.30 -20.89
CA LEU A 120 -13.36 -10.61 -21.90
C LEU A 120 -12.50 -11.01 -23.08
N GLY A 121 -12.57 -12.29 -23.43
CA GLY A 121 -11.59 -12.98 -24.24
C GLY A 121 -11.01 -12.13 -25.36
N ALA A 122 -9.71 -12.30 -25.57
CA ALA A 122 -9.06 -12.03 -26.85
C ALA A 122 -9.72 -12.89 -27.94
N PHE A 123 -10.95 -12.53 -28.28
CA PHE A 123 -11.67 -12.87 -29.47
C PHE A 123 -11.82 -11.55 -30.22
N LEU A 124 -10.70 -11.03 -30.74
CA LEU A 124 -10.68 -10.35 -32.03
C LEU A 124 -9.32 -10.58 -32.72
N PRO A 125 -9.35 -10.78 -34.04
CA PRO A 125 -8.32 -11.47 -34.80
C PRO A 125 -7.10 -10.59 -35.06
N SER A 126 -5.97 -11.27 -35.32
CA SER A 126 -4.75 -10.71 -35.90
C SER A 126 -5.06 -9.57 -36.89
N VAL A 127 -4.54 -8.37 -36.64
CA VAL A 127 -4.54 -7.26 -37.61
C VAL A 127 -3.41 -7.48 -38.62
N ASP A 128 -3.36 -8.69 -39.21
CA ASP A 128 -2.39 -9.11 -40.25
C ASP A 128 -3.05 -9.13 -41.65
N GLY A 129 -4.22 -8.49 -41.82
CA GLY A 129 -5.08 -8.77 -42.97
C GLY A 129 -5.77 -7.58 -43.63
N TRP A 130 -5.45 -6.33 -43.28
CA TRP A 130 -5.99 -5.17 -43.99
C TRP A 130 -4.83 -4.35 -44.55
N GLY A 131 -4.45 -4.69 -45.78
CA GLY A 131 -3.62 -3.83 -46.61
C GLY A 131 -4.31 -2.47 -46.75
N VAL A 132 -3.70 -1.45 -46.16
CA VAL A 132 -3.96 -0.06 -46.50
C VAL A 132 -2.64 0.47 -47.05
N ASP A 133 -2.54 0.44 -48.37
CA ASP A 133 -1.53 1.18 -49.12
C ASP A 133 -1.66 2.66 -48.80
N TRP A 134 -0.65 3.21 -48.12
CA TRP A 134 -0.48 4.65 -47.98
C TRP A 134 0.40 5.14 -49.15
N GLU A 135 -0.14 5.10 -50.36
CA GLU A 135 0.42 5.80 -51.52
C GLU A 135 -0.33 7.11 -51.76
N GLY A 136 0.41 8.22 -51.76
CA GLY A 136 0.08 9.39 -52.56
C GLY A 136 -0.90 10.41 -51.94
N CYS A 137 -0.35 11.32 -51.14
CA CYS A 137 -0.80 12.71 -51.18
C CYS A 137 0.43 13.59 -51.43
N GLU A 138 0.82 13.67 -52.71
CA GLU A 138 1.23 14.87 -53.46
C GLU A 138 1.52 14.52 -54.93
#